data_AF-S6D6X1-F1
#
_entry.id   AF-S6D6X1-F1
#
_cell.length_a   1.000
_cell.length_b   1.000
_cell.length_c   1.000
_cell.angle_alpha   90.00
_cell.angle_beta   90.00
_cell.angle_gamma   90.00
#
_symmetry.space_group_name_H-M   'P 1'
#
loop_
_entity.id
_entity.type
_entity.pdbx_description
1 polymer ?
#
loop_
_entity_poly.entity_id
_entity_poly.type
_entity_poly.pdbx_seq_one_letter_code
_entity_poly.pdbx_strand_id
1 'polypeptide(L)'
;YRYVDWLLTVPLLLVEVIAVLALAKEVSKSLITRLVPASAAMIALGYPGEISSDQNTQVLYGVLSTIPFIYILYVLFSELGKSLERQP
;
A
#
# COMPACT_ATOMS: atom_id res chain seq x y z
N TYR A 1 4.97 16.77 -8.42
CA TYR A 1 3.58 16.55 -8.85
C TYR A 1 3.14 15.08 -8.76
N ARG A 2 3.89 14.11 -9.31
CA ARG A 2 3.54 12.68 -9.28
C ARG A 2 3.35 12.04 -7.88
N TYR A 3 4.25 12.29 -6.93
CA TYR A 3 4.12 11.73 -5.57
C TYR A 3 2.93 12.28 -4.78
N VAL A 4 2.49 13.51 -5.09
CA VAL A 4 1.31 14.11 -4.47
C VAL A 4 0.05 13.42 -4.99
N ASP A 5 0.00 13.13 -6.29
CA ASP A 5 -1.08 12.32 -6.88
C ASP A 5 -1.12 10.92 -6.26
N TRP A 6 0.02 10.24 -6.15
CA TRP A 6 0.11 8.90 -5.55
C TRP A 6 -0.32 8.84 -4.09
N LEU A 7 -0.09 9.91 -3.32
CA LEU A 7 -0.54 9.98 -1.94
C LEU A 7 -2.07 9.94 -1.82
N LEU A 8 -2.80 10.33 -2.87
CA LEU A 8 -4.26 10.28 -2.94
C LEU A 8 -4.76 9.01 -3.63
N THR A 9 -4.19 8.69 -4.79
CA THR A 9 -4.68 7.60 -5.65
C THR A 9 -4.35 6.22 -5.10
N VAL A 10 -3.16 6.00 -4.52
CA VAL A 10 -2.77 4.67 -4.02
C VAL A 10 -3.63 4.24 -2.81
N PRO A 11 -3.86 5.06 -1.78
CA PRO A 11 -4.81 4.72 -0.72
C PRO A 11 -6.23 4.47 -1.24
N LEU A 12 -6.69 5.26 -2.21
CA LEU A 12 -8.01 5.12 -2.80
C LEU A 12 -8.16 3.78 -3.53
N LEU A 13 -7.17 3.38 -4.33
CA LEU A 13 -7.14 2.09 -5.00
C LEU A 13 -7.18 0.92 -4.00
N LEU A 14 -6.48 1.02 -2.86
CA LEU A 14 -6.53 -0.02 -1.82
C LEU A 14 -7.93 -0.11 -1.19
N VAL A 15 -8.57 1.02 -0.92
CA VAL A 15 -9.95 1.05 -0.42
C VAL A 15 -10.91 0.46 -1.45
N GLU A 16 -10.74 0.79 -2.73
CA GLU A 16 -11.55 0.28 -3.84
C GLU A 16 -11.44 -1.24 -3.96
N VAL A 17 -10.21 -1.79 -3.97
CA VAL A 17 -9.99 -3.24 -4.00
C VAL A 17 -10.70 -3.93 -2.83
N ILE A 18 -10.55 -3.40 -1.60
CA ILE A 18 -11.21 -3.97 -0.42
C ILE A 18 -12.74 -3.91 -0.55
N ALA A 19 -13.29 -2.84 -1.12
CA ALA A 19 -14.73 -2.70 -1.34
C ALA A 19 -15.26 -3.73 -2.36
N VAL A 20 -14.49 -4.05 -3.40
CA VAL A 20 -14.86 -5.05 -4.42
C VAL A 20 -14.82 -6.48 -3.87
N LEU A 21 -13.96 -6.78 -2.90
CA LEU A 21 -13.83 -8.13 -2.31
C LEU A 21 -15.00 -8.57 -1.41
N ALA A 22 -16.03 -7.73 -1.24
CA ALA A 22 -17.26 -8.04 -0.50
C ALA A 22 -17.02 -8.67 0.89
N LEU A 23 -15.95 -8.26 1.57
CA LEU A 23 -15.55 -8.83 2.86
C LEU A 23 -16.51 -8.41 4.00
N ALA A 24 -16.52 -9.19 5.07
CA ALA A 24 -17.22 -8.80 6.30
C ALA A 24 -16.70 -7.44 6.80
N LYS A 25 -17.62 -6.58 7.25
CA LYS A 25 -17.34 -5.18 7.61
C LYS A 25 -16.13 -5.00 8.54
N GLU A 26 -15.99 -5.87 9.53
CA GLU A 26 -14.87 -5.82 10.48
C GLU A 26 -13.52 -6.16 9.83
N VAL A 27 -13.52 -7.09 8.86
CA VAL A 27 -12.33 -7.44 8.09
C VAL A 27 -11.95 -6.27 7.17
N SER A 28 -12.91 -5.72 6.43
CA SER A 28 -12.67 -4.54 5.56
C SER A 28 -12.11 -3.37 6.35
N LYS A 29 -12.69 -3.07 7.52
CA LYS A 29 -12.22 -2.00 8.40
C LYS A 29 -10.78 -2.25 8.87
N SER A 30 -10.48 -3.46 9.33
CA SER A 30 -9.12 -3.86 9.73
C SER A 30 -8.12 -3.66 8.59
N LEU A 31 -8.45 -4.10 7.39
CA LEU A 31 -7.56 -3.96 6.22
C LEU A 31 -7.35 -2.50 5.84
N ILE A 32 -8.39 -1.69 5.76
CA ILE A 32 -8.27 -0.25 5.46
C ILE A 32 -7.37 0.43 6.48
N THR A 33 -7.59 0.19 7.78
CA THR A 33 -6.78 0.81 8.86
C THR A 33 -5.31 0.39 8.86
N ARG A 34 -4.98 -0.75 8.23
CA ARG A 34 -3.59 -1.23 8.10
C ARG A 34 -2.94 -0.79 6.80
N LEU A 35 -3.68 -0.83 5.69
CA LEU A 35 -3.15 -0.67 4.33
C LEU A 35 -3.08 0.80 3.90
N VAL A 36 -4.04 1.63 4.28
CA VAL A 36 -4.03 3.06 3.94
C VAL A 36 -2.84 3.80 4.60
N PRO A 37 -2.55 3.63 5.90
CA PRO A 37 -1.37 4.25 6.49
C PRO A 37 -0.07 3.67 5.93
N ALA A 38 -0.04 2.36 5.63
CA ALA A 38 1.13 1.72 5.04
C ALA A 38 1.45 2.28 3.65
N SER A 39 0.43 2.53 2.81
CA SER A 39 0.66 3.12 1.49
C SER A 39 1.07 4.58 1.58
N ALA A 40 0.49 5.36 2.48
CA ALA A 40 0.95 6.72 2.76
C ALA A 40 2.41 6.74 3.22
N ALA A 41 2.81 5.83 4.11
CA ALA A 41 4.18 5.69 4.57
C ALA A 41 5.14 5.28 3.43
N MET A 42 4.73 4.35 2.56
CA MET A 42 5.50 3.94 1.38
C MET A 42 5.82 5.13 0.46
N ILE A 43 4.81 5.94 0.14
CA ILE A 43 4.97 7.12 -0.73
C ILE A 43 5.81 8.19 -0.02
N ALA A 44 5.56 8.45 1.26
CA ALA A 44 6.31 9.44 2.03
C ALA A 44 7.79 9.08 2.15
N LEU A 45 8.12 7.80 2.37
CA LEU A 45 9.50 7.31 2.43
C LEU A 45 10.19 7.33 1.06
N GLY A 46 9.47 7.12 -0.04
CA GLY A 46 10.06 7.17 -1.39
C GLY A 46 10.40 8.59 -1.85
N TYR A 47 9.67 9.61 -1.35
CA TYR A 47 9.77 10.97 -1.86
C TYR A 47 11.17 11.62 -1.71
N PRO A 48 11.88 11.50 -0.56
CA PRO A 48 13.23 12.02 -0.44
C PRO A 48 14.23 11.38 -1.41
N GLY A 49 14.06 10.09 -1.72
CA GLY A 49 14.86 9.40 -2.72
C GLY A 49 14.62 9.97 -4.12
N GLU A 50 13.37 10.17 -4.50
CA GLU A 50 12.98 10.70 -5.83
C GLU A 50 13.58 12.08 -6.14
N ILE A 51 13.66 12.97 -5.14
CA ILE A 51 14.17 14.33 -5.34
C ILE A 51 15.69 14.44 -5.17
N SER A 52 16.36 13.36 -4.76
CA SER A 52 17.80 13.34 -4.54
C SER A 52 18.56 13.21 -5.86
N SER A 53 19.68 13.92 -5.98
CA SER A 53 20.68 13.73 -7.05
C SER A 53 21.77 12.73 -6.68
N ASP A 54 21.83 12.30 -5.42
CA ASP A 54 22.80 11.31 -4.91
C ASP A 54 22.24 9.89 -5.01
N GLN A 55 23.00 9.01 -5.65
CA GLN A 55 22.62 7.61 -5.92
C GLN A 55 22.44 6.81 -4.62
N ASN A 56 23.29 7.02 -3.61
CA ASN A 56 23.20 6.28 -2.35
C ASN A 56 21.91 6.63 -1.60
N THR A 57 21.54 7.90 -1.59
CA THR A 57 20.30 8.41 -1.01
C THR A 57 19.07 7.86 -1.74
N GLN A 58 19.10 7.85 -3.09
CA GLN A 58 18.04 7.22 -3.89
C GLN A 58 17.83 5.75 -3.53
N VAL A 59 18.92 4.97 -3.44
CA VAL A 59 18.86 3.55 -3.09
C VAL A 59 18.36 3.34 -1.67
N LEU A 60 18.88 4.11 -0.69
CA LEU A 60 18.48 3.99 0.71
C LEU A 60 16.98 4.21 0.88
N TYR A 61 16.45 5.33 0.37
CA TYR A 61 15.01 5.62 0.47
C TYR A 61 14.16 4.67 -0.37
N GLY A 62 14.68 4.16 -1.50
CA GLY A 62 14.04 3.09 -2.27
C GLY A 62 13.89 1.79 -1.48
N VAL A 63 14.94 1.36 -0.78
CA VAL A 63 14.91 0.18 0.10
C VAL A 63 13.95 0.40 1.27
N LEU A 64 14.00 1.58 1.91
CA LEU A 64 13.10 1.92 3.02
C LEU A 64 11.63 1.94 2.59
N SER A 65 11.32 2.47 1.41
CA SER A 65 9.97 2.48 0.83
C SER A 65 9.51 1.07 0.43
N THR A 66 10.43 0.17 0.11
CA THR A 66 10.10 -1.23 -0.24
C THR A 66 9.56 -2.03 0.95
N ILE A 67 9.91 -1.65 2.19
CA ILE A 67 9.43 -2.35 3.41
C ILE A 67 7.89 -2.27 3.55
N PRO A 68 7.25 -1.08 3.60
CA PRO A 68 5.80 -1.00 3.63
C PRO A 68 5.15 -1.55 2.36
N PHE A 69 5.81 -1.46 1.20
CA PHE A 69 5.32 -2.07 -0.04
C PHE A 69 5.16 -3.60 0.10
N ILE A 70 6.20 -4.30 0.55
CA ILE A 70 6.14 -5.76 0.78
C ILE A 70 5.07 -6.11 1.81
N TYR A 71 4.94 -5.33 2.88
CA TYR A 71 3.88 -5.52 3.86
C TYR A 71 2.48 -5.41 3.25
N ILE A 72 2.23 -4.41 2.41
CA ILE A 72 0.95 -4.26 1.69
C ILE A 72 0.68 -5.49 0.82
N LEU A 73 1.66 -5.94 0.04
CA LEU A 73 1.52 -7.14 -0.80
C LEU A 73 1.19 -8.37 0.05
N TYR A 74 1.95 -8.61 1.12
CA TYR A 74 1.73 -9.75 2.02
C TYR A 74 0.30 -9.79 2.56
N VAL A 75 -0.20 -8.65 3.06
CA VAL A 75 -1.55 -8.57 3.64
C VAL A 75 -2.63 -8.74 2.56
N LEU A 76 -2.48 -8.09 1.40
CA LEU A 76 -3.45 -8.20 0.30
C LEU A 76 -3.54 -9.62 -0.24
N PHE A 77 -2.41 -10.25 -0.55
CA PHE A 77 -2.40 -11.62 -1.07
C PHE A 77 -2.94 -12.63 -0.05
N SER A 78 -2.67 -12.43 1.24
CA SER A 78 -3.23 -13.28 2.30
C SER A 78 -4.76 -13.21 2.35
N GLU A 79 -5.35 -12.02 2.19
CA GLU A 79 -6.81 -11.87 2.21
C GLU A 79 -7.46 -12.24 0.88
N LEU A 80 -6.81 -11.97 -0.25
CA LEU A 80 -7.27 -12.43 -1.56
C LEU A 80 -7.40 -13.95 -1.59
N GLY A 81 -6.40 -14.68 -1.10
CA GLY A 81 -6.46 -16.14 -0.98
C GLY A 81 -7.67 -16.62 -0.17
N LYS A 82 -7.90 -16.03 1.00
CA LYS A 82 -9.07 -16.36 1.85
C LYS A 82 -10.40 -15.97 1.20
N SER A 83 -10.43 -14.92 0.38
CA SER A 83 -11.65 -14.46 -0.30
C SER A 83 -12.03 -15.39 -1.44
N LEU A 84 -11.06 -15.94 -2.17
CA LEU A 84 -11.28 -16.90 -3.25
C LEU A 84 -11.89 -18.21 -2.73
N GLU A 85 -11.42 -18.69 -1.57
CA GLU A 85 -12.00 -19.88 -0.91
C GLU A 85 -13.45 -19.68 -0.43
N ARG A 86 -13.92 -18.42 -0.33
CA ARG A 86 -15.26 -18.07 0.12
C ARG A 86 -16.23 -17.79 -1.03
N GLN A 87 -15.77 -17.80 -2.28
CA GLN A 87 -16.63 -17.66 -3.44
C GLN A 87 -17.25 -19.04 -3.79
N PRO A 88 -18.57 -19.12 -4.02
CA PRO A 88 -19.26 -20.37 -4.38
C PRO A 88 -18.91 -20.88 -5.77
#